data_AF-A0A1I1DBL7-F1
#
_entry.id   AF-A0A1I1DBL7-F1
#
_cell.length_a   1.000
_cell.length_b   1.000
_cell.length_c   1.000
_cell.angle_alpha   90.00
_cell.angle_beta   90.00
_cell.angle_gamma   90.00
#
_symmetry.space_group_name_H-M   'P 1'
#
loop_
_entity.id
_entity.type
_entity.pdbx_description
1 polymer ?
#
loop_
_entity_poly.entity_id
_entity_poly.type
_entity_poly.pdbx_seq_one_letter_code
_entity_poly.pdbx_strand_id
1 'polypeptide(L)' 'MTLELECDSCGFERTFEEDREGYAAARDHERDHPSHFVFITGGR' A
#
# COMPACT_ATOMS: atom_id res chain seq x y z
N MET A 1 12.30 -4.39 -7.92
CA MET A 1 11.74 -5.06 -6.73
C MET A 1 10.32 -4.59 -6.65
N THR A 2 9.33 -5.47 -6.72
CA THR A 2 7.92 -5.05 -6.73
C THR A 2 7.38 -4.98 -5.30
N LEU A 3 6.68 -3.89 -4.98
CA LEU A 3 5.91 -3.73 -3.76
C LEU A 3 4.43 -3.97 -4.06
N GLU A 4 3.80 -4.80 -3.24
CA GLU A 4 2.36 -5.03 -3.27
C GLU A 4 1.75 -4.40 -2.01
N LEU A 5 0.75 -3.55 -2.22
CA LEU A 5 -0.03 -2.89 -1.18
C LEU A 5 -1.37 -3.61 -1.08
N GLU A 6 -1.79 -3.96 0.14
CA GLU A 6 -3.11 -4.52 0.43
C GLU A 6 -3.73 -3.84 1.65
N CYS A 7 -4.95 -3.33 1.53
CA CYS A 7 -5.68 -2.70 2.63
C CYS A 7 -6.64 -3.69 3.28
N ASP A 8 -6.56 -3.79 4.61
CA ASP A 8 -7.36 -4.67 5.45
C ASP A 8 -8.88 -4.46 5.30
N SER A 9 -9.31 -3.20 5.16
CA SER A 9 -10.72 -2.85 5.43
C SER A 9 -11.56 -2.59 4.17
N CYS A 10 -10.94 -2.18 3.05
CA CYS A 10 -11.66 -1.78 1.85
C CYS A 10 -11.23 -2.52 0.57
N GLY A 11 -10.30 -3.47 0.66
CA GLY A 11 -9.81 -4.22 -0.49
C GLY A 11 -8.99 -3.39 -1.47
N PHE A 12 -8.39 -2.29 -1.01
CA PHE A 12 -7.42 -1.53 -1.82
C PHE A 12 -6.18 -2.39 -2.05
N GLU A 13 -5.95 -2.80 -3.29
CA GLU A 13 -4.78 -3.57 -3.71
C GLU A 13 -4.06 -2.86 -4.86
N ARG A 14 -2.74 -2.68 -4.77
CA ARG A 14 -1.91 -2.13 -5.85
C ARG A 14 -0.48 -2.65 -5.83
N THR A 15 0.09 -2.82 -7.01
CA THR A 15 1.50 -3.18 -7.18
C THR A 15 2.29 -2.00 -7.74
N PHE A 16 3.50 -1.79 -7.21
CA PHE A 16 4.44 -0.75 -7.61
C PHE A 16 5.81 -1.36 -7.92
N GLU A 17 6.51 -0.81 -8.90
CA GLU A 17 7.88 -1.23 -9.26
C GLU A 17 8.95 -0.50 -8.45
N GLU A 18 8.61 0.66 -7.89
CA GLU A 18 9.47 1.48 -7.05
C GLU A 18 8.93 1.59 -5.62
N ASP A 19 9.83 1.37 -4.65
CA ASP A 19 9.50 1.43 -3.23
C ASP A 19 8.86 2.77 -2.83
N ARG A 20 9.45 3.87 -3.31
CA ARG A 20 9.02 5.23 -2.96
C ARG A 20 7.56 5.49 -3.32
N GLU A 21 7.12 5.01 -4.48
CA GLU A 21 5.74 5.19 -4.94
C GLU A 21 4.77 4.33 -4.12
N GLY A 22 5.15 3.08 -3.82
CA GLY A 22 4.36 2.19 -2.97
C GLY A 22 4.15 2.75 -1.56
N TYR A 23 5.22 3.19 -0.89
CA TYR A 23 5.11 3.80 0.45
C TYR A 23 4.33 5.12 0.42
N ALA A 24 4.46 5.92 -0.65
CA ALA A 24 3.68 7.15 -0.79
C ALA A 24 2.18 6.85 -0.93
N ALA A 25 1.80 5.87 -1.76
CA ALA A 25 0.42 5.46 -1.97
C ALA A 25 -0.21 4.84 -0.70
N ALA A 26 0.55 4.01 0.03
CA ALA A 26 0.09 3.45 1.31
C ALA A 26 -0.22 4.56 2.32
N ARG A 27 0.71 5.50 2.49
CA ARG A 27 0.56 6.62 3.42
C ARG A 27 -0.58 7.57 3.03
N ASP A 28 -0.78 7.79 1.73
CA ASP A 28 -1.89 8.58 1.23
C ASP A 28 -3.23 7.91 1.59
N HIS A 29 -3.34 6.60 1.35
CA HIS A 29 -4.53 5.82 1.69
C HIS A 29 -4.84 5.83 3.19
N GLU A 30 -3.84 5.60 4.05
CA GLU A 30 -4.03 5.65 5.51
C GLU A 30 -4.37 7.07 6.01
N ARG A 31 -3.90 8.11 5.32
CA ARG A 31 -4.25 9.50 5.66
C ARG A 31 -5.70 9.80 5.29
N ASP A 32 -6.15 9.37 4.13
CA ASP A 32 -7.53 9.54 3.67
C ASP A 32 -8.51 8.60 4.41
N HIS A 33 -8.02 7.47 4.90
CA HIS A 33 -8.76 6.50 5.72
C HIS A 33 -8.00 6.17 7.02
N PRO A 34 -8.08 7.01 8.06
CA PRO A 34 -7.30 6.87 9.30
C PRO A 34 -7.63 5.64 10.15
N SER A 35 -8.67 4.88 9.78
CA SER A 35 -9.03 3.61 10.42
C SER A 35 -8.61 2.39 9.61
N HIS A 36 -8.07 2.58 8.40
CA HIS A 36 -7.58 1.51 7.55
C HIS A 36 -6.07 1.33 7.76
N PHE A 37 -5.60 0.11 7.52
CA PHE A 37 -4.18 -0.22 7.56
C PHE A 37 -3.78 -0.85 6.22
N VAL A 38 -2.67 -0.38 5.65
CA VAL A 38 -2.14 -0.90 4.38
C VAL A 38 -0.92 -1.76 4.65
N PHE A 39 -1.01 -3.05 4.34
CA PHE A 39 0.09 -3.99 4.36
C PHE A 39 0.94 -3.86 3.11
N ILE A 40 2.25 -3.90 3.28
CA ILE A 40 3.22 -3.79 2.21
C ILE A 40 4.02 -5.09 2.17
N THR A 41 3.83 -5.88 1.12
CA THR A 41 4.58 -7.12 0.87
C THR A 41 5.54 -6.92 -0.29
N GLY A 42 6.83 -7.22 -0.06
CA GLY A 42 7.84 -7.21 -1.12
C GLY A 42 7.85 -8.54 -1.87
N GLY A 43 7.43 -8.53 -3.14
CA GLY A 43 7.51 -9.68 -4.02
C GLY A 43 8.97 -10.00 -4.37
N ARG A 44 9.37 -11.27 -4.19
CA ARG A 44 10.73 -11.77 -4.45
C ARG A 44 10.90 -12.23 -5.89
#